data_AF-A0A2E7JYJ4-F1
#
_entry.id   AF-A0A2E7JYJ4-F1
#
_cell.length_a   1.000
_cell.length_b   1.000
_cell.length_c   1.000
_cell.angle_alpha   90.00
_cell.angle_beta   90.00
_cell.angle_gamma   90.00
#
_symmetry.space_group_name_H-M   'P 1'
#
loop_
_entity.id
_entity.type
_entity.pdbx_description
1 polymer ?
#
loop_
_entity_poly.entity_id
_entity_poly.type
_entity_poly.pdbx_seq_one_letter_code
_entity_poly.pdbx_strand_id
1 'polypeptide(L)'
;MLVRDGEEVEAGQALTAGPKSPHDILRILGHQSCQRYLIDEVQAVYRSQGVSIHDKHIELIVRQMLRKVKIETTGDSQFLPNELEDKIKFDEVVENLLSEGKNPPTCSPVLLGVTRSSLKTESFLAAASFQETARVLTEAAVGGSVDELRGLKENVIIGRLIPARLDKSDEGYEKLGFGKLVNLDNFDDEGGSQATEENVGSNDGPTANIEESEKSDSENTPEDQD
;
A
#
# COMPACT_ATOMS: atom_id res chain seq x y z
N MET A 1 32.27 -30.91 -6.64
CA MET A 1 31.36 -30.56 -7.77
C MET A 1 30.32 -31.66 -7.84
N LEU A 2 29.03 -31.32 -8.01
CA LEU A 2 27.92 -32.28 -7.98
C LEU A 2 27.62 -32.90 -9.34
N VAL A 3 28.14 -32.27 -10.41
CA VAL A 3 27.90 -32.62 -11.81
C VAL A 3 29.22 -33.10 -12.43
N ARG A 4 29.14 -34.02 -13.40
CA ARG A 4 30.30 -34.53 -14.15
C ARG A 4 30.50 -33.75 -15.45
N ASP A 5 31.74 -33.72 -15.92
CA ASP A 5 32.04 -33.12 -17.22
C ASP A 5 31.31 -33.88 -18.34
N GLY A 6 30.56 -33.14 -19.18
CA GLY A 6 29.74 -33.69 -20.26
C GLY A 6 28.31 -34.08 -19.87
N GLU A 7 27.91 -33.86 -18.61
CA GLU A 7 26.53 -34.06 -18.16
C GLU A 7 25.64 -32.87 -18.60
N GLU A 8 24.47 -33.18 -19.17
CA GLU A 8 23.46 -32.16 -19.47
C GLU A 8 22.83 -31.68 -18.17
N VAL A 9 22.71 -30.36 -18.01
CA VAL A 9 22.15 -29.74 -16.82
C VAL A 9 20.98 -28.83 -17.16
N GLU A 10 19.97 -28.83 -16.29
CA GLU A 10 18.82 -27.93 -16.43
C GLU A 10 19.11 -26.55 -15.80
N ALA A 11 18.42 -25.53 -16.29
CA ALA A 11 18.52 -24.18 -15.73
C ALA A 11 18.13 -24.19 -14.24
N GLY A 12 19.06 -23.79 -13.37
CA GLY A 12 18.87 -23.75 -11.92
C GLY A 12 19.33 -25.01 -11.16
N GLN A 13 19.88 -26.01 -11.86
CA GLN A 13 20.53 -27.16 -11.23
C GLN A 13 21.79 -26.74 -10.45
N ALA A 14 21.96 -27.30 -9.25
CA ALA A 14 23.10 -27.00 -8.41
C ALA A 14 24.36 -27.71 -8.93
N LEU A 15 25.37 -26.94 -9.33
CA LEU A 15 26.66 -27.46 -9.81
C LEU A 15 27.64 -27.76 -8.66
N THR A 16 27.47 -27.07 -7.54
CA THR A 16 28.32 -27.18 -6.34
C THR A 16 27.48 -27.46 -5.10
N ALA A 17 28.08 -28.11 -4.11
CA ALA A 17 27.45 -28.27 -2.80
C ALA A 17 27.42 -26.93 -2.06
N GLY A 18 26.38 -26.70 -1.28
CA GLY A 18 26.19 -25.49 -0.48
C GLY A 18 24.77 -24.94 -0.56
N PRO A 19 24.47 -23.91 0.24
CA PRO A 19 23.17 -23.24 0.21
C PRO A 19 22.99 -22.53 -1.13
N LYS A 20 21.76 -22.57 -1.66
CA LYS A 20 21.42 -21.84 -2.89
C LYS A 20 21.19 -20.37 -2.56
N SER A 21 21.70 -19.49 -3.42
CA SER A 21 21.43 -18.05 -3.34
C SER A 21 19.97 -17.77 -3.74
N PRO A 22 19.15 -17.13 -2.89
CA PRO A 22 17.79 -16.72 -3.26
C PRO A 22 17.75 -15.78 -4.48
N HIS A 23 18.76 -14.93 -4.64
CA HIS A 23 18.85 -14.02 -5.77
C HIS A 23 19.05 -14.76 -7.10
N ASP A 24 19.84 -15.84 -7.10
CA ASP A 24 20.04 -16.66 -8.29
C ASP A 24 18.81 -17.49 -8.61
N ILE A 25 18.12 -18.02 -7.59
CA ILE A 25 16.84 -18.71 -7.77
C ILE A 25 15.83 -17.76 -8.41
N LEU A 26 15.70 -16.52 -7.92
CA LEU A 26 14.76 -15.54 -8.47
C LEU A 26 15.06 -15.24 -9.95
N ARG A 27 16.35 -15.05 -10.29
CA ARG A 27 16.78 -14.72 -11.65
C ARG A 27 16.62 -15.86 -12.64
N ILE A 28 16.85 -17.11 -12.20
CA ILE A 28 16.89 -18.28 -13.10
C ILE A 28 15.54 -19.01 -13.12
N LEU A 29 14.96 -19.28 -11.94
CA LEU A 29 13.77 -20.11 -11.75
C LEU A 29 12.49 -19.29 -11.51
N GLY A 30 12.64 -17.97 -11.32
CA GLY A 30 11.52 -17.05 -11.17
C GLY A 30 10.95 -16.91 -9.75
N HIS A 31 9.91 -16.09 -9.65
CA HIS A 31 9.29 -15.66 -8.39
C HIS A 31 8.76 -16.81 -7.54
N GLN A 32 7.98 -17.73 -8.13
CA GLN A 32 7.35 -18.84 -7.42
C GLN A 32 8.37 -19.77 -6.77
N SER A 33 9.42 -20.10 -7.52
CA SER A 33 10.52 -20.95 -7.05
C SER A 33 11.30 -20.29 -5.91
N CYS A 34 11.57 -18.99 -6.00
CA CYS A 34 12.22 -18.23 -4.93
C CYS A 34 11.36 -18.18 -3.66
N GLN A 35 10.06 -17.91 -3.81
CA GLN A 35 9.13 -17.85 -2.69
C GLN A 35 9.06 -19.19 -1.96
N ARG A 36 8.89 -20.29 -2.70
CA ARG A 36 8.85 -21.64 -2.13
C ARG A 36 10.13 -21.99 -1.39
N TYR A 37 11.29 -21.70 -1.99
CA TYR A 37 12.58 -21.91 -1.35
C TYR A 37 12.69 -21.18 -0.02
N LEU A 38 12.30 -19.91 0.04
CA LEU A 38 12.34 -19.12 1.28
C LEU A 38 11.40 -19.67 2.36
N ILE A 39 10.20 -20.10 1.97
CA ILE A 39 9.24 -20.70 2.91
C ILE A 39 9.81 -22.00 3.47
N ASP A 40 10.32 -22.89 2.62
CA ASP A 40 10.83 -24.20 3.02
C ASP A 40 12.04 -24.07 3.97
N GLU A 41 12.98 -23.16 3.68
CA GLU A 41 14.16 -22.92 4.52
C GLU A 41 13.79 -22.34 5.90
N VAL A 42 12.91 -21.33 5.93
CA VAL A 42 12.47 -20.73 7.20
C VAL A 42 11.69 -21.77 8.03
N GLN A 43 10.79 -22.51 7.39
CA GLN A 43 9.98 -23.53 8.04
C GLN A 43 10.83 -24.69 8.59
N ALA A 44 11.91 -25.09 7.89
CA ALA A 44 12.84 -26.11 8.37
C ALA A 44 13.48 -25.71 9.72
N VAL A 45 13.85 -24.45 9.89
CA VAL A 45 14.41 -23.94 11.15
C VAL A 45 13.38 -23.97 12.28
N TYR A 46 12.16 -23.48 12.05
CA TYR A 46 11.10 -23.51 13.07
C TYR A 46 10.70 -24.94 13.46
N ARG A 47 10.57 -25.84 12.48
CA ARG A 47 10.32 -27.27 12.72
C ARG A 47 11.44 -27.91 13.55
N SER A 48 12.70 -27.56 13.28
CA SER A 48 13.85 -28.09 14.04
C SER A 48 13.84 -27.66 15.51
N GLN A 49 13.23 -26.50 15.81
CA GLN A 49 13.05 -25.98 17.17
C GLN A 49 11.74 -26.45 17.82
N GLY A 50 10.95 -27.28 17.13
CA GLY A 50 9.66 -27.77 17.62
C GLY A 50 8.54 -26.72 17.62
N VAL A 51 8.72 -25.60 16.93
CA VAL A 51 7.73 -24.51 16.86
C VAL A 51 6.89 -24.66 15.60
N SER A 52 5.57 -24.79 15.77
CA SER A 52 4.63 -24.85 14.65
C SER A 52 4.22 -23.44 14.20
N ILE A 53 4.54 -23.08 12.95
CA ILE A 53 4.07 -21.85 12.29
C ILE A 53 3.37 -22.24 10.99
N HIS A 54 2.25 -21.59 10.68
CA HIS A 54 1.57 -21.81 9.41
C HIS A 54 2.25 -21.02 8.28
N ASP A 55 2.50 -21.68 7.16
CA ASP A 55 3.16 -21.13 5.97
C ASP A 55 2.58 -19.79 5.48
N LYS A 56 1.28 -19.54 5.67
CA LYS A 56 0.61 -18.27 5.32
C LYS A 56 1.30 -17.05 5.93
N HIS A 57 1.83 -17.16 7.15
CA HIS A 57 2.52 -16.05 7.80
C HIS A 57 3.86 -15.75 7.13
N ILE A 58 4.62 -16.78 6.77
CA ILE A 58 5.92 -16.64 6.11
C ILE A 58 5.70 -16.12 4.68
N GLU A 59 4.70 -16.66 3.99
CA GLU A 59 4.30 -16.20 2.65
C GLU A 59 3.97 -14.71 2.62
N LEU A 60 3.21 -14.21 3.60
CA LEU A 60 2.89 -12.78 3.70
C LEU A 60 4.16 -11.90 3.80
N ILE A 61 5.17 -12.35 4.54
CA ILE A 61 6.44 -11.62 4.67
C ILE A 61 7.25 -11.70 3.37
N VAL A 62 7.37 -12.90 2.79
CA VAL A 62 8.12 -13.11 1.53
C VAL A 62 7.49 -12.34 0.37
N ARG A 63 6.15 -12.25 0.32
CA ARG A 63 5.43 -11.41 -0.63
C ARG A 63 5.87 -9.96 -0.54
N GLN A 64 6.04 -9.43 0.68
CA GLN A 64 6.50 -8.05 0.88
C GLN A 64 7.96 -7.88 0.43
N MET A 65 8.82 -8.88 0.62
CA MET A 65 10.21 -8.89 0.16
C MET A 65 10.36 -8.90 -1.38
N LEU A 66 9.37 -9.45 -2.11
CA LEU A 66 9.34 -9.58 -3.57
C LEU A 66 8.43 -8.53 -4.26
N ARG A 67 7.94 -7.52 -3.52
CA ARG A 67 6.97 -6.54 -4.02
C ARG A 67 7.56 -5.59 -5.09
N LYS A 68 8.88 -5.40 -5.10
CA LYS A 68 9.55 -4.41 -5.96
C LYS A 68 10.16 -5.05 -7.21
N VAL A 69 10.12 -4.30 -8.30
CA VAL A 69 10.78 -4.63 -9.57
C VAL A 69 11.82 -3.56 -9.89
N LYS A 70 12.88 -3.96 -10.58
CA LYS A 70 13.92 -3.04 -11.07
C LYS A 70 13.72 -2.80 -12.55
N ILE A 71 13.65 -1.54 -12.94
CA ILE A 71 13.50 -1.14 -14.33
C ILE A 71 14.80 -1.41 -15.08
N GLU A 72 14.71 -2.16 -16.19
CA GLU A 72 15.84 -2.44 -17.08
C GLU A 72 15.83 -1.48 -18.26
N THR A 73 14.69 -1.41 -18.97
CA THR A 73 14.49 -0.51 -20.11
C THR A 73 13.26 0.34 -19.86
N THR A 74 13.33 1.63 -20.13
CA THR A 74 12.26 2.58 -19.83
C THR A 74 11.17 2.60 -20.91
N GLY A 75 11.49 2.20 -22.14
CA GLY A 75 10.55 2.34 -23.26
C GLY A 75 10.05 3.79 -23.38
N ASP A 76 8.74 3.95 -23.58
CA ASP A 76 8.06 5.24 -23.62
C ASP A 76 7.46 5.67 -22.26
N SER A 77 7.84 4.98 -21.17
CA SER A 77 7.42 5.33 -19.81
C SER A 77 8.26 6.45 -19.21
N GLN A 78 7.78 7.02 -18.09
CA GLN A 78 8.50 8.03 -17.31
C GLN A 78 9.50 7.45 -16.30
N PHE A 79 9.66 6.13 -16.27
CA PHE A 79 10.57 5.49 -15.32
C PHE A 79 12.03 5.82 -15.60
N LEU A 80 12.85 5.74 -14.56
CA LEU A 80 14.30 5.86 -14.69
C LEU A 80 14.97 4.48 -14.78
N PRO A 81 16.05 4.34 -15.58
CA PRO A 81 16.80 3.10 -15.61
C PRO A 81 17.36 2.74 -14.23
N ASN A 82 17.26 1.46 -13.83
CA ASN A 82 17.63 0.92 -12.52
C ASN A 82 16.80 1.42 -11.33
N GLU A 83 15.72 2.16 -11.56
CA GLU A 83 14.77 2.53 -10.52
C GLU A 83 14.08 1.29 -9.93
N LEU A 84 13.73 1.35 -8.65
CA LEU A 84 12.96 0.31 -7.97
C LEU A 84 11.52 0.78 -7.85
N GLU A 85 10.63 0.13 -8.56
CA GLU A 85 9.21 0.46 -8.55
C GLU A 85 8.33 -0.64 -7.98
N ASP A 86 7.13 -0.26 -7.57
CA ASP A 86 6.13 -1.24 -7.16
C ASP A 86 5.68 -2.09 -8.34
N LYS A 87 5.63 -3.41 -8.16
CA LYS A 87 5.19 -4.30 -9.24
C LYS A 87 3.78 -3.96 -9.73
N ILE A 88 2.86 -3.63 -8.82
CA ILE A 88 1.47 -3.34 -9.19
C ILE A 88 1.40 -2.07 -10.04
N LYS A 89 2.07 -1.00 -9.62
CA LYS A 89 2.14 0.27 -10.36
C LYS A 89 2.84 0.09 -11.72
N PHE A 90 3.90 -0.71 -11.76
CA PHE A 90 4.59 -1.04 -13.01
C PHE A 90 3.63 -1.75 -13.99
N ASP A 91 2.91 -2.77 -13.52
CA ASP A 91 1.97 -3.54 -14.33
C ASP A 91 0.84 -2.64 -14.88
N GLU A 92 0.31 -1.72 -14.06
CA GLU A 92 -0.69 -0.71 -14.47
C GLU A 92 -0.17 0.22 -15.56
N VAL A 93 1.06 0.75 -15.41
CA VAL A 93 1.69 1.63 -16.42
C VAL A 93 1.93 0.88 -17.73
N VAL A 94 2.37 -0.38 -17.66
CA VAL A 94 2.57 -1.22 -18.84
C VAL A 94 1.24 -1.45 -19.57
N GLU A 95 0.17 -1.77 -18.85
CA GLU A 95 -1.16 -1.98 -19.44
C GLU A 95 -1.66 -0.72 -20.16
N ASN A 96 -1.50 0.45 -19.53
CA ASN A 96 -1.88 1.74 -20.13
C ASN A 96 -1.07 2.03 -21.41
N LEU A 97 0.24 1.88 -21.39
CA LEU A 97 1.09 2.14 -22.56
C LEU A 97 0.79 1.16 -23.71
N LEU A 98 0.52 -0.10 -23.41
CA LEU A 98 0.11 -1.09 -24.40
C LEU A 98 -1.23 -0.71 -25.05
N SER A 99 -2.19 -0.20 -24.27
CA SER A 99 -3.48 0.28 -24.80
C SER A 99 -3.34 1.47 -25.75
N GLU A 100 -2.31 2.30 -25.53
CA GLU A 100 -1.97 3.44 -26.39
C GLU A 100 -1.08 3.05 -27.59
N GLY A 101 -0.67 1.78 -27.71
CA GLY A 101 0.21 1.31 -28.78
C GLY A 101 1.67 1.79 -28.67
N LYS A 102 2.11 2.17 -27.46
CA LYS A 102 3.48 2.61 -27.16
C LYS A 102 4.36 1.43 -26.73
N ASN A 103 5.67 1.65 -26.64
CA ASN A 103 6.62 0.64 -26.20
C ASN A 103 6.64 0.55 -24.67
N PRO A 104 6.24 -0.58 -24.07
CA PRO A 104 6.24 -0.74 -22.63
C PRO A 104 7.67 -0.85 -22.07
N PRO A 105 7.90 -0.41 -20.82
CA PRO A 105 9.15 -0.67 -20.12
C PRO A 105 9.34 -2.16 -19.82
N THR A 106 10.60 -2.57 -19.62
CA THR A 106 10.95 -3.91 -19.12
C THR A 106 11.54 -3.83 -17.72
N CYS A 107 11.29 -4.87 -16.91
CA CYS A 107 11.80 -4.93 -15.55
C CYS A 107 12.26 -6.35 -15.19
N SER A 108 13.10 -6.44 -14.15
CA SER A 108 13.42 -7.70 -13.48
C SER A 108 12.98 -7.67 -12.02
N PRO A 109 12.45 -8.80 -11.48
CA PRO A 109 12.04 -8.86 -10.09
C PRO A 109 13.26 -8.76 -9.16
N VAL A 110 13.09 -8.07 -8.02
CA VAL A 110 14.15 -7.92 -7.03
C VAL A 110 13.69 -8.43 -5.68
N LEU A 111 14.51 -9.29 -5.07
CA LEU A 111 14.35 -9.69 -3.68
C LEU A 111 15.02 -8.65 -2.77
N LEU A 112 14.23 -8.02 -1.89
CA LEU A 112 14.74 -7.10 -0.87
C LEU A 112 14.62 -7.73 0.52
N GLY A 113 15.62 -7.51 1.37
CA GLY A 113 15.53 -7.83 2.79
C GLY A 113 14.39 -7.07 3.47
N VAL A 114 13.82 -7.61 4.55
CA VAL A 114 12.68 -7.00 5.28
C VAL A 114 12.92 -5.54 5.68
N THR A 115 14.13 -5.21 6.13
CA THR A 115 14.52 -3.83 6.49
C THR A 115 14.50 -2.90 5.28
N ARG A 116 15.11 -3.32 4.16
CA ARG A 116 15.17 -2.52 2.93
C ARG A 116 13.80 -2.37 2.28
N SER A 117 12.98 -3.42 2.28
CA SER A 117 11.61 -3.35 1.79
C SER A 117 10.74 -2.43 2.63
N SER A 118 10.95 -2.35 3.95
CA SER A 118 10.18 -1.47 4.84
C SER A 118 10.55 0.00 4.68
N LEU A 119 11.82 0.30 4.38
CA LEU A 119 12.29 1.66 4.08
C LEU A 119 11.87 2.16 2.69
N LYS A 120 11.55 1.25 1.77
CA LYS A 120 11.10 1.55 0.40
C LYS A 120 9.57 1.44 0.24
N THR A 121 8.84 1.76 1.31
CA THR A 121 7.39 1.96 1.25
C THR A 121 7.06 3.32 0.60
N GLU A 122 5.82 3.48 0.16
CA GLU A 122 5.36 4.70 -0.55
C GLU A 122 5.17 5.89 0.39
N SER A 123 4.75 5.62 1.63
CA SER A 123 4.65 6.65 2.66
C SER A 123 6.00 6.98 3.26
N PHE A 124 6.43 8.23 3.08
CA PHE A 124 7.62 8.72 3.76
C PHE A 124 7.41 8.85 5.28
N LEU A 125 6.18 9.09 5.76
CA LEU A 125 5.88 9.12 7.20
C LEU A 125 6.07 7.74 7.85
N ALA A 126 5.55 6.69 7.21
CA ALA A 126 5.75 5.32 7.68
C ALA A 126 7.20 4.88 7.56
N ALA A 127 7.89 5.23 6.48
CA ALA A 127 9.32 4.94 6.32
C ALA A 127 10.16 5.62 7.41
N ALA A 128 9.96 6.93 7.63
CA ALA A 128 10.70 7.74 8.60
C ALA A 128 10.46 7.30 10.05
N SER A 129 9.29 6.73 10.35
CA SER A 129 8.96 6.16 11.65
C SER A 129 9.71 4.86 11.97
N PHE A 130 10.22 4.16 10.96
CA PHE A 130 10.93 2.90 11.14
C PHE A 130 12.40 3.14 11.47
N GLN A 131 13.16 3.69 10.52
CA GLN A 131 14.60 3.99 10.66
C GLN A 131 15.00 5.13 9.68
N GLU A 132 16.22 5.65 9.80
CA GLU A 132 16.82 6.63 8.87
C GLU A 132 16.01 7.93 8.69
N THR A 133 15.32 8.38 9.74
CA THR A 133 14.37 9.51 9.74
C THR A 133 14.89 10.75 9.01
N ALA A 134 16.11 11.20 9.31
CA ALA A 134 16.69 12.40 8.69
C ALA A 134 16.89 12.25 7.16
N ARG A 135 17.36 11.08 6.70
CA ARG A 135 17.57 10.81 5.27
C ARG A 135 16.23 10.78 4.53
N VAL A 136 15.26 10.04 5.08
CA VAL A 136 13.93 9.87 4.48
C VAL A 136 13.21 11.22 4.35
N LEU A 137 13.20 12.04 5.40
CA LEU A 137 12.55 13.35 5.36
C LEU A 137 13.25 14.33 4.41
N THR A 138 14.59 14.27 4.30
CA THR A 138 15.33 15.11 3.35
C THR A 138 15.00 14.74 1.91
N GLU A 139 14.96 13.44 1.59
CA GLU A 139 14.58 12.96 0.26
C GLU A 139 13.14 13.36 -0.10
N ALA A 140 12.20 13.20 0.85
CA ALA A 140 10.81 13.60 0.66
C ALA A 140 10.66 15.13 0.47
N ALA A 141 11.39 15.94 1.24
CA ALA A 141 11.35 17.40 1.13
C ALA A 141 11.93 17.90 -0.19
N VAL A 142 13.07 17.34 -0.63
CA VAL A 142 13.70 17.68 -1.92
C VAL A 142 12.82 17.22 -3.09
N GLY A 143 12.18 16.06 -2.98
CA GLY A 143 11.28 15.52 -4.00
C GLY A 143 9.87 16.11 -3.99
N GLY A 144 9.52 16.97 -3.03
CA GLY A 144 8.16 17.49 -2.86
C GLY A 144 7.11 16.39 -2.67
N SER A 145 7.48 15.27 -2.03
CA SER A 145 6.62 14.10 -1.91
C SER A 145 5.39 14.38 -1.04
N VAL A 146 4.22 13.89 -1.48
CA VAL A 146 2.96 13.99 -0.75
C VAL A 146 2.58 12.62 -0.21
N ASP A 147 2.22 12.55 1.08
CA ASP A 147 1.76 11.32 1.72
C ASP A 147 0.24 11.24 1.67
N GLU A 148 -0.28 10.21 0.99
CA GLU A 148 -1.73 10.04 0.81
C GLU A 148 -2.42 9.35 2.01
N LEU A 149 -1.67 8.99 3.07
CA LEU A 149 -2.21 8.41 4.30
C LEU A 149 -3.08 7.16 4.06
N ARG A 150 -2.75 6.34 3.06
CA ARG A 150 -3.52 5.12 2.75
C ARG A 150 -3.21 3.93 3.67
N GLY A 151 -2.13 4.01 4.44
CA GLY A 151 -1.63 2.90 5.25
C GLY A 151 -2.04 2.97 6.72
N LEU A 152 -1.61 1.96 7.48
CA LEU A 152 -1.91 1.86 8.90
C LEU A 152 -1.09 2.85 9.73
N LYS A 153 0.21 2.96 9.47
CA LYS A 153 1.14 3.69 10.35
C LYS A 153 0.97 5.19 10.25
N GLU A 154 0.76 5.70 9.05
CA GLU A 154 0.59 7.13 8.78
C GLU A 154 -0.64 7.66 9.52
N ASN A 155 -1.76 6.93 9.44
CA ASN A 155 -2.98 7.28 10.16
C ASN A 155 -2.79 7.25 11.68
N VAL A 156 -2.08 6.24 12.21
CA VAL A 156 -1.75 6.19 13.64
C VAL A 156 -0.89 7.38 14.08
N ILE A 157 0.12 7.73 13.28
CA ILE A 157 1.03 8.86 13.59
C ILE A 157 0.27 10.19 13.62
N ILE A 158 -0.65 10.40 12.69
CA ILE A 158 -1.45 11.62 12.59
C ILE A 158 -2.65 11.62 13.55
N GLY A 159 -3.04 10.47 14.10
CA GLY A 159 -4.18 10.33 15.00
C GLY A 159 -5.54 10.21 14.28
N ARG A 160 -5.53 9.79 13.01
CA ARG A 160 -6.73 9.50 12.21
C ARG A 160 -7.15 8.04 12.34
N LEU A 161 -8.40 7.75 11.98
CA LEU A 161 -8.91 6.38 11.91
C LEU A 161 -8.08 5.52 10.94
N ILE A 162 -7.78 4.29 11.35
CA ILE A 162 -6.96 3.35 10.58
C ILE A 162 -7.78 2.61 9.50
N PRO A 163 -7.21 2.34 8.31
CA PRO A 163 -7.90 1.66 7.20
C PRO A 163 -7.88 0.13 7.37
N ALA A 164 -8.37 -0.38 8.50
CA ALA A 164 -8.36 -1.81 8.83
C ALA A 164 -9.57 -2.56 8.25
N ARG A 165 -9.70 -2.62 6.91
CA ARG A 165 -10.86 -3.13 6.15
C ARG A 165 -12.07 -2.19 6.10
N LEU A 166 -12.00 -1.03 6.77
CA LEU A 166 -12.98 0.05 6.67
C LEU A 166 -13.03 0.66 5.25
N ASP A 167 -11.92 0.55 4.51
CA ASP A 167 -11.80 0.91 3.10
C ASP A 167 -12.70 0.10 2.16
N LYS A 168 -13.25 -1.05 2.62
CA LYS A 168 -14.07 -1.95 1.79
C LYS A 168 -15.57 -1.65 1.82
N SER A 169 -16.02 -0.84 2.76
CA SER A 169 -17.42 -0.42 2.89
C SER A 169 -17.52 1.06 2.58
N ASP A 170 -18.54 1.48 1.83
CA ASP A 170 -18.72 2.88 1.43
C ASP A 170 -18.75 3.83 2.64
N GLU A 171 -19.48 3.45 3.70
CA GLU A 171 -19.51 4.20 4.97
C GLU A 171 -18.13 4.35 5.63
N GLY A 172 -17.31 3.31 5.53
CA GLY A 172 -15.97 3.29 6.11
C GLY A 172 -15.00 4.13 5.28
N TYR A 173 -15.15 4.12 3.95
CA TYR A 173 -14.37 4.96 3.03
C TYR A 173 -14.63 6.46 3.28
N GLU A 174 -15.89 6.84 3.54
CA GLU A 174 -16.27 8.20 3.92
C GLU A 174 -15.71 8.61 5.29
N LYS A 175 -15.80 7.73 6.30
CA LYS A 175 -15.22 7.97 7.65
C LYS A 175 -13.70 8.07 7.61
N LEU A 176 -13.07 7.28 6.74
CA LEU A 176 -11.65 7.37 6.45
C LEU A 176 -11.30 8.60 5.63
N GLY A 177 -12.28 9.38 5.14
CA GLY A 177 -12.18 10.68 4.49
C GLY A 177 -11.29 10.74 3.25
N PHE A 178 -11.15 9.62 2.54
CA PHE A 178 -10.42 9.54 1.26
C PHE A 178 -11.11 10.37 0.16
N GLY A 179 -12.41 10.64 0.29
CA GLY A 179 -13.17 11.46 -0.68
C GLY A 179 -13.01 12.98 -0.59
N LYS A 180 -12.34 13.53 0.44
CA LYS A 180 -12.28 14.99 0.68
C LYS A 180 -10.98 15.70 0.26
N LEU A 181 -9.94 14.96 -0.15
CA LEU A 181 -8.61 15.53 -0.43
C LEU A 181 -8.44 16.12 -1.84
N VAL A 182 -9.48 16.14 -2.68
CA VAL A 182 -9.41 16.69 -4.05
C VAL A 182 -9.52 18.22 -4.10
N ASN A 183 -9.83 18.91 -2.99
CA ASN A 183 -9.98 20.37 -2.98
C ASN A 183 -9.17 21.04 -1.86
N LEU A 184 -7.84 21.03 -1.98
CA LEU A 184 -6.95 21.90 -1.18
C LEU A 184 -6.04 22.80 -2.03
N ASP A 185 -6.33 22.96 -3.33
CA ASP A 185 -5.58 23.85 -4.22
C ASP A 185 -6.17 25.28 -4.31
N ASN A 186 -7.28 25.57 -3.63
CA ASN A 186 -7.85 26.92 -3.56
C ASN A 186 -7.41 27.61 -2.26
N PHE A 187 -6.12 27.93 -2.16
CA PHE A 187 -5.67 29.04 -1.31
C PHE A 187 -5.70 30.30 -2.18
N ASP A 188 -6.88 30.89 -2.30
CA ASP A 188 -7.02 32.19 -2.95
C ASP A 188 -6.29 33.27 -2.13
N ASP A 189 -5.40 33.93 -2.84
CA ASP A 189 -4.59 35.09 -2.51
C ASP A 189 -5.50 36.26 -2.06
N GLU A 190 -5.56 36.56 -0.76
CA GLU A 190 -6.21 37.78 -0.28
C GLU A 190 -5.34 39.00 -0.59
N GLY A 191 -5.63 39.62 -1.73
CA GLY A 191 -5.06 40.90 -2.16
C GLY A 191 -6.07 41.81 -2.86
N GLY A 192 -6.79 42.65 -2.09
CA GLY A 192 -7.13 44.02 -2.50
C GLY A 192 -8.44 44.31 -3.25
N SER A 193 -9.42 44.80 -2.48
CA SER A 193 -10.33 45.94 -2.77
C SER A 193 -11.09 46.03 -4.11
N GLN A 194 -12.42 45.99 -4.04
CA GLN A 194 -13.26 47.19 -4.25
C GLN A 194 -14.71 46.97 -3.81
N ALA A 195 -15.24 47.98 -3.11
CA ALA A 195 -16.62 48.09 -2.66
C ALA A 195 -17.55 48.52 -3.79
N THR A 196 -18.80 48.04 -3.74
CA THR A 196 -19.99 48.83 -4.10
C THR A 196 -21.18 48.32 -3.32
N GLU A 197 -21.87 49.27 -2.70
CA GLU A 197 -23.04 49.13 -1.83
C GLU A 197 -24.37 49.06 -2.60
N GLU A 198 -25.39 48.62 -1.86
CA GLU A 198 -26.85 48.86 -1.98
C GLU A 198 -27.65 48.13 -3.08
N ASN A 199 -28.62 47.29 -2.67
CA ASN A 199 -29.95 47.77 -2.28
C ASN A 199 -30.81 46.69 -1.57
N VAL A 200 -31.83 47.18 -0.85
CA VAL A 200 -32.58 46.63 0.28
C VAL A 200 -33.86 45.86 -0.10
N GLY A 201 -34.28 44.91 0.77
CA GLY A 201 -35.65 44.39 0.93
C GLY A 201 -35.77 42.89 0.57
N SER A 202 -36.37 41.98 1.35
CA SER A 202 -37.38 42.10 2.41
C SER A 202 -37.42 40.78 3.23
N ASN A 203 -37.85 40.90 4.49
CA ASN A 203 -38.12 39.81 5.44
C ASN A 203 -39.05 38.71 4.89
N ASP A 204 -38.80 37.45 5.29
CA ASP A 204 -39.68 36.72 6.23
C ASP A 204 -39.15 35.30 6.44
N GLY A 205 -39.04 34.90 7.71
CA GLY A 205 -38.94 33.50 8.11
C GLY A 205 -40.16 33.12 8.95
N PRO A 206 -40.51 31.83 9.07
CA PRO A 206 -41.32 31.41 10.21
C PRO A 206 -40.66 30.26 11.01
N THR A 207 -40.45 30.61 12.28
CA THR A 207 -40.70 29.88 13.54
C THR A 207 -41.19 28.42 13.52
N ALA A 208 -40.57 27.63 14.40
CA ALA A 208 -41.02 26.35 14.90
C ALA A 208 -42.33 26.44 15.71
N ASN A 209 -43.17 25.41 15.63
CA ASN A 209 -44.26 25.18 16.59
C ASN A 209 -44.29 23.70 16.98
N ILE A 210 -44.24 23.48 18.30
CA ILE A 210 -44.44 22.23 19.02
C ILE A 210 -45.89 22.25 19.52
N GLU A 211 -46.67 21.22 19.22
CA GLU A 211 -47.89 20.91 19.97
C GLU A 211 -47.93 19.41 20.29
N GLU A 212 -47.80 19.10 21.58
CA GLU A 212 -48.22 17.84 22.19
C GLU A 212 -49.75 17.82 22.33
N SER A 213 -50.36 16.65 22.14
CA SER A 213 -51.60 16.31 22.85
C SER A 213 -51.53 14.84 23.30
N GLU A 214 -51.60 14.67 24.62
CA GLU A 214 -51.68 13.39 25.34
C GLU A 214 -53.09 12.79 25.35
N LYS A 215 -53.10 11.44 25.50
CA LYS A 215 -53.99 10.56 26.30
C LYS A 215 -54.60 9.44 25.45
N SER A 216 -54.78 8.22 25.94
CA SER A 216 -54.31 7.43 27.08
C SER A 216 -54.82 6.00 26.83
N ASP A 217 -54.50 5.08 27.75
CA ASP A 217 -55.06 3.72 27.93
C ASP A 217 -54.11 2.63 27.43
N SER A 218 -53.17 2.16 28.27
CA SER A 218 -53.28 1.28 29.45
C SER A 218 -53.06 -0.20 29.11
N GLU A 219 -52.00 -0.73 29.74
CA GLU A 219 -51.84 -2.07 30.30
C GLU A 219 -52.20 -3.30 29.44
N ASN A 220 -51.16 -4.06 29.04
CA ASN A 220 -50.93 -5.37 29.66
C ASN A 220 -49.55 -5.97 29.28
N THR A 221 -48.74 -6.22 30.30
CA THR A 221 -47.79 -7.35 30.38
C THR A 221 -48.18 -8.07 31.68
N PRO A 222 -47.92 -9.38 31.91
CA PRO A 222 -46.62 -9.99 31.63
C PRO A 222 -46.62 -11.51 31.30
N GLU A 223 -45.39 -12.00 31.11
CA GLU A 223 -44.85 -13.29 31.57
C GLU A 223 -45.04 -14.59 30.75
N ASP A 224 -43.87 -15.05 30.26
CA ASP A 224 -43.22 -16.35 30.52
C ASP A 224 -43.59 -17.67 29.81
N GLN A 225 -42.50 -18.44 29.61
CA GLN A 225 -42.33 -19.89 29.34
C GLN A 225 -42.40 -20.31 27.85
N ASP A 226 -41.42 -21.01 27.26
CA ASP A 226 -40.32 -21.86 27.75
C ASP A 226 -39.04 -21.73 26.89
#